data_AF-A0AAV2CXB6-F1
#
_entry.id   AF-A0AAV2CXB6-F1
#
_cell.length_a   1.000
_cell.length_b   1.000
_cell.length_c   1.000
_cell.angle_alpha   90.00
_cell.angle_beta   90.00
_cell.angle_gamma   90.00
#
_symmetry.space_group_name_H-M   'P 1'
#
loop_
_entity.id
_entity.type
_entity.pdbx_description
1 polymer ?
#
loop_
_entity_poly.entity_id
_entity_poly.type
_entity_poly.pdbx_seq_one_letter_code
_entity_poly.pdbx_strand_id
1 'polypeptide(L)'
;MQVEILALRDAVHWCVQRGLSVVRFEGDVKFIIDRLNQAQNNDSRAGPIFREVLSYLSEHIGFLVRFVGRRSNRVAHLMARKALSLYPTPCRSFNFVAWLRSRM
;
A
#
# COMPACT_ATOMS: atom_id res chain seq x y z
N MET A 1 3.14 10.91 3.73
CA MET A 1 3.36 10.62 2.30
C MET A 1 4.24 9.37 2.08
N GLN A 2 5.46 9.27 2.63
CA GLN A 2 6.30 8.06 2.45
C GLN A 2 5.72 6.78 3.08
N VAL A 3 5.06 6.86 4.24
CA VAL A 3 4.53 5.69 4.95
C VAL A 3 3.43 4.97 4.15
N GLU A 4 2.60 5.73 3.43
CA GLU A 4 1.45 5.18 2.70
C GLU A 4 1.88 4.38 1.47
N ILE A 5 2.92 4.84 0.76
CA ILE A 5 3.45 4.09 -0.36
C ILE A 5 4.27 2.88 0.07
N LEU A 6 4.95 2.95 1.21
CA LEU A 6 5.61 1.79 1.82
C LEU A 6 4.57 0.73 2.20
N ALA A 7 3.46 1.13 2.83
CA ALA A 7 2.37 0.21 3.15
C ALA A 7 1.78 -0.44 1.89
N LEU A 8 1.62 0.31 0.79
CA LEU A 8 1.17 -0.25 -0.48
C LEU A 8 2.17 -1.26 -1.05
N ARG A 9 3.47 -0.94 -1.05
CA ARG A 9 4.53 -1.84 -1.49
C ARG A 9 4.50 -3.16 -0.72
N ASP A 10 4.45 -3.08 0.60
CA ASP A 10 4.41 -4.27 1.47
C ASP A 10 3.16 -5.10 1.21
N ALA A 11 2.00 -4.46 0.98
CA ALA A 11 0.77 -5.16 0.63
C ALA A 11 0.86 -5.88 -0.73
N VAL A 12 1.45 -5.23 -1.73
CA VAL A 12 1.69 -5.83 -3.06
C VAL A 12 2.63 -7.03 -2.95
N HIS A 13 3.78 -6.88 -2.29
CA HIS A 13 4.71 -7.99 -2.03
C HIS A 13 4.04 -9.16 -1.34
N TRP A 14 3.21 -8.89 -0.32
CA TRP A 14 2.49 -9.94 0.38
C TRP A 14 1.53 -10.70 -0.54
N CYS A 15 0.80 -10.00 -1.41
CA CYS A 15 -0.12 -10.62 -2.36
C CYS A 15 0.61 -11.50 -3.36
N VAL A 16 1.74 -11.03 -3.89
CA VAL A 16 2.61 -11.80 -4.80
C VAL A 16 3.14 -13.06 -4.11
N GLN A 17 3.66 -12.94 -2.88
CA GLN A 17 4.15 -14.10 -2.11
C GLN A 17 3.07 -15.14 -1.82
N ARG A 18 1.79 -14.74 -1.81
CA ARG A 18 0.66 -15.64 -1.61
C ARG A 18 0.04 -16.16 -2.91
N GLY A 19 0.58 -15.77 -4.07
CA GLY A 19 0.05 -16.17 -5.38
C GLY A 19 -1.35 -15.61 -5.66
N LEU A 20 -1.72 -14.49 -5.03
CA LEU A 20 -2.99 -13.83 -5.32
C LEU A 20 -2.90 -13.20 -6.71
N SER A 21 -3.87 -13.50 -7.57
CA SER A 21 -3.89 -13.04 -8.97
C SER A 21 -4.77 -11.82 -9.19
N VAL A 22 -5.84 -11.66 -8.40
CA VAL A 22 -6.80 -10.55 -8.51
C VAL A 22 -6.93 -9.87 -7.16
N VAL A 23 -6.41 -8.64 -7.05
CA VAL A 23 -6.40 -7.87 -5.79
C VAL A 23 -6.76 -6.43 -6.06
N ARG A 24 -7.67 -5.88 -5.26
CA ARG A 24 -8.00 -4.45 -5.29
C ARG A 24 -7.43 -3.77 -4.05
N PHE A 25 -6.47 -2.88 -4.26
CA PHE A 25 -5.87 -2.06 -3.22
C PHE A 25 -6.66 -0.75 -3.11
N GLU A 26 -7.19 -0.46 -1.92
CA GLU A 26 -7.97 0.75 -1.66
C GLU A 26 -7.25 1.65 -0.66
N GLY A 27 -7.11 2.93 -0.98
CA GLY A 27 -6.47 3.91 -0.10
C GLY A 27 -7.07 5.31 -0.21
N ASP A 28 -6.87 6.13 0.82
CA ASP A 28 -7.38 7.52 0.92
C ASP A 28 -6.36 8.58 0.49
N VAL A 29 -5.28 8.17 -0.16
CA VAL A 29 -4.18 9.06 -0.56
C VAL A 29 -4.26 9.37 -2.04
N LYS A 30 -5.12 10.33 -2.37
CA LYS A 30 -5.40 10.73 -3.75
C LYS A 30 -4.13 11.02 -4.56
N PHE A 31 -3.16 11.71 -3.97
CA PHE A 31 -1.89 12.05 -4.64
C PHE A 31 -1.08 10.82 -5.08
N ILE A 32 -0.99 9.78 -4.24
CA ILE A 32 -0.23 8.57 -4.57
C ILE A 32 -0.94 7.80 -5.68
N ILE A 33 -2.26 7.70 -5.58
CA ILE A 33 -3.08 6.94 -6.54
C ILE A 33 -3.12 7.66 -7.90
N ASP A 34 -3.31 8.98 -7.89
CA ASP A 34 -3.25 9.80 -9.10
C ASP A 34 -1.85 9.68 -9.74
N ARG A 35 -0.77 9.68 -8.95
CA ARG A 35 0.59 9.44 -9.47
C ARG A 35 0.81 8.04 -10.03
N LEU A 36 0.32 6.98 -9.39
CA LEU A 36 0.46 5.62 -9.90
C LEU A 36 -0.29 5.45 -11.22
N ASN A 37 -1.49 6.03 -11.32
CA ASN A 37 -2.29 6.02 -12.54
C ASN A 37 -1.67 6.88 -13.66
N GLN A 38 -1.08 8.02 -13.32
CA GLN A 38 -0.39 8.89 -14.30
C GLN A 38 0.97 8.35 -14.72
N ALA A 39 1.72 7.69 -13.83
CA ALA A 39 3.05 7.18 -14.11
C ALA A 39 3.03 5.97 -15.07
N GLN A 40 1.90 5.26 -15.20
CA GLN A 40 1.68 4.33 -16.32
C GLN A 40 1.81 5.01 -17.69
N ASN A 41 1.69 6.35 -17.76
CA ASN A 41 1.68 7.14 -19.01
C ASN A 41 2.94 8.03 -19.22
N ASN A 42 4.09 7.72 -18.59
CA ASN A 42 5.38 8.45 -18.62
C ASN A 42 5.62 9.49 -17.50
N ASP A 43 5.93 9.06 -16.27
CA ASP A 43 6.53 9.97 -15.28
C ASP A 43 7.96 9.56 -14.88
N SER A 44 8.95 10.19 -15.50
CA SER A 44 10.38 10.00 -15.18
C SER A 44 10.76 10.55 -13.79
N ARG A 45 9.89 11.35 -13.15
CA ARG A 45 10.08 11.92 -11.81
C ARG A 45 9.57 11.02 -10.68
N ALA A 46 9.05 9.83 -10.98
CA ALA A 46 8.70 8.85 -9.98
C ALA A 46 9.95 8.40 -9.19
N GLY A 47 9.91 8.56 -7.86
CA GLY A 47 10.98 8.09 -6.97
C GLY A 47 11.12 6.56 -6.99
N PRO A 48 12.25 6.01 -6.50
CA PRO A 48 12.57 4.58 -6.63
C PRO A 48 11.47 3.66 -6.07
N ILE A 49 10.84 4.00 -4.94
CA ILE A 49 9.75 3.22 -4.35
C ILE A 49 8.49 3.20 -5.26
N PHE A 50 8.17 4.32 -5.91
CA PHE A 50 7.06 4.37 -6.87
C PHE A 50 7.33 3.47 -8.08
N ARG A 51 8.56 3.50 -8.61
CA ARG A 51 8.94 2.65 -9.75
C ARG A 51 8.85 1.17 -9.41
N GLU A 52 9.30 0.79 -8.21
CA GLU A 52 9.20 -0.58 -7.73
C GLU A 52 7.74 -1.04 -7.66
N VAL A 53 6.85 -0.27 -7.02
CA VAL A 53 5.43 -0.59 -6.94
C VAL A 53 4.78 -0.66 -8.33
N LEU A 54 5.13 0.27 -9.22
CA LEU A 54 4.61 0.27 -10.60
C LEU A 54 5.04 -0.97 -11.37
N SER A 55 6.30 -1.42 -11.23
CA SER A 55 6.79 -2.67 -11.85
C SER A 55 5.90 -3.83 -11.43
N TYR A 56 5.70 -4.01 -10.12
CA TYR A 56 4.87 -5.10 -9.61
C TYR A 56 3.42 -5.03 -10.09
N LEU A 57 2.81 -3.85 -10.09
CA LEU A 57 1.44 -3.67 -10.59
C LEU A 57 1.35 -3.94 -12.10
N SER A 58 2.38 -3.57 -12.88
CA SER A 58 2.41 -3.82 -14.33
C SER A 58 2.60 -5.29 -14.68
N GLU A 59 3.37 -6.03 -13.89
CA GLU A 59 3.57 -7.48 -14.04
C GLU A 59 2.31 -8.27 -13.66
N HIS A 60 1.43 -7.70 -12.81
CA HIS A 60 0.25 -8.37 -12.26
C HIS A 60 -1.03 -7.64 -12.69
N ILE A 61 -1.51 -7.93 -13.91
CA ILE A 61 -2.67 -7.26 -14.55
C ILE A 61 -3.95 -7.29 -13.69
N GLY A 62 -4.11 -8.29 -12.81
CA GLY A 62 -5.24 -8.37 -11.89
C GLY A 62 -5.14 -7.48 -10.65
N PHE A 63 -4.04 -6.73 -10.48
CA PHE A 63 -3.86 -5.80 -9.37
C PHE A 63 -4.35 -4.41 -9.76
N LEU A 64 -5.37 -3.94 -9.03
CA LEU A 64 -6.01 -2.65 -9.27
C LEU A 64 -5.85 -1.76 -8.04
N VAL A 65 -5.40 -0.53 -8.25
CA VAL A 65 -5.32 0.47 -7.18
C VAL A 65 -6.45 1.48 -7.35
N ARG A 66 -7.26 1.69 -6.30
CA ARG A 66 -8.41 2.59 -6.33
C ARG A 66 -8.40 3.57 -5.16
N PHE A 67 -8.71 4.83 -5.48
CA PHE A 67 -8.94 5.83 -4.45
C PHE A 67 -10.32 5.64 -3.81
N VAL A 68 -10.33 5.62 -2.48
CA VAL A 68 -11.56 5.62 -1.68
C VAL A 68 -11.53 6.80 -0.71
N GLY A 69 -12.68 7.42 -0.49
CA GLY A 69 -12.78 8.53 0.45
C GLY A 69 -12.41 8.10 1.88
N ARG A 70 -11.95 9.04 2.68
CA ARG A 70 -11.49 8.81 4.08
C ARG A 70 -12.50 8.08 4.97
N ARG A 71 -13.81 8.25 4.70
CA ARG A 71 -14.89 7.55 5.41
C ARG A 71 -14.93 6.05 5.10
N SER A 72 -14.61 5.67 3.87
CA SER A 72 -14.51 4.28 3.45
C SER A 72 -13.21 3.63 3.93
N ASN A 73 -12.13 4.43 4.10
CA ASN A 73 -10.86 3.96 4.66
C ASN A 73 -10.79 3.97 6.20
N ARG A 74 -11.95 4.03 6.90
CA ARG A 74 -11.99 4.21 8.36
C ARG A 74 -11.33 3.06 9.11
N VAL A 75 -11.48 1.82 8.63
CA VAL A 75 -10.88 0.64 9.28
C VAL A 75 -9.36 0.69 9.22
N ALA A 76 -8.78 0.95 8.04
CA ALA A 76 -7.32 1.05 7.91
C ALA A 76 -6.76 2.23 8.72
N HIS A 77 -7.48 3.35 8.74
CA HIS A 77 -7.10 4.51 9.57
C HIS A 77 -7.11 4.17 11.07
N LEU A 78 -8.14 3.47 11.57
CA LEU A 78 -8.20 3.03 12.96
C LEU A 78 -7.09 2.02 13.29
N MET A 79 -6.80 1.09 12.38
CA MET A 79 -5.70 0.13 12.52
C MET A 79 -4.35 0.83 12.60
N ALA A 80 -4.05 1.76 11.69
CA ALA A 80 -2.81 2.54 11.71
C ALA A 80 -2.67 3.36 13.00
N ARG A 81 -3.74 4.01 13.46
CA ARG A 81 -3.75 4.73 14.74
C ARG A 81 -3.51 3.79 15.93
N LYS A 82 -4.12 2.60 15.93
CA LYS A 82 -3.92 1.63 17.00
C LYS A 82 -2.47 1.11 17.00
N ALA A 83 -1.91 0.81 15.83
CA ALA A 83 -0.51 0.42 15.70
C ALA A 83 0.43 1.51 16.24
N LEU A 84 0.20 2.78 15.88
CA LEU A 84 0.97 3.92 16.42
C LEU A 84 0.84 4.06 17.96
N SER A 85 -0.34 3.78 18.52
CA SER A 85 -0.52 3.79 19.98
C SER A 85 0.18 2.64 20.70
N LEU A 86 0.37 1.50 20.03
CA LEU A 86 1.04 0.32 20.57
C LEU A 86 2.56 0.37 20.38
N TYR A 87 3.00 1.01 19.29
CA TYR A 87 4.41 1.15 18.92
C TYR A 87 4.71 2.62 18.61
N PRO A 88 4.87 3.46 19.65
CA PRO A 88 5.09 4.90 19.48
C PRO A 88 6.44 5.24 18.83
N THR A 89 7.35 4.27 18.72
CA THR A 89 8.64 4.45 18.05
C THR A 89 8.55 4.11 16.56
N PRO A 90 9.05 4.97 15.65
CA PRO A 90 9.15 4.68 14.22
C PRO A 90 10.32 3.71 13.98
N CYS A 91 10.22 2.50 14.52
CA CYS A 91 11.20 1.45 14.29
C CYS A 91 10.83 0.74 12.99
N ARG A 92 11.82 0.67 12.08
CA ARG A 92 11.79 0.19 10.68
C ARG A 92 11.33 -1.26 10.44
N SER A 93 10.55 -1.86 11.33
CA SER A 93 10.20 -3.28 11.29
C SER A 93 8.78 -3.59 11.76
N PHE A 94 7.82 -2.68 11.57
CA PHE A 94 6.42 -3.05 11.75
C PHE A 94 5.97 -3.94 10.58
N ASN A 95 6.12 -5.25 10.78
CA ASN A 95 5.59 -6.24 9.86
C ASN A 95 4.09 -6.38 10.12
N PHE A 96 3.30 -5.55 9.42
CA PHE A 96 1.84 -5.53 9.50
C PHE A 96 1.22 -6.92 9.32
N VAL A 97 1.84 -7.75 8.47
CA VAL A 97 1.42 -9.12 8.18
C VAL A 97 1.64 -10.05 9.39
N ALA A 98 2.77 -9.93 10.08
CA ALA A 98 3.05 -10.72 11.28
C ALA A 98 2.08 -10.37 12.42
N TRP A 99 1.70 -9.10 12.55
CA TRP A 99 0.70 -8.66 13.51
C TRP A 99 -0.71 -9.18 13.19
N LEU A 100 -1.12 -9.16 11.92
CA LEU A 100 -2.43 -9.68 11.49
C LEU A 100 -2.56 -11.17 11.76
N ARG A 101 -1.47 -11.93 11.59
CA ARG A 101 -1.41 -13.37 11.87
C ARG A 101 -1.45 -13.73 13.35
N SER A 102 -1.08 -12.84 14.27
CA SER A 102 -1.11 -13.15 15.72
C SER A 102 -2.47 -12.91 16.38
N ARG A 103 -3.47 -12.44 15.62
CA ARG A 103 -4.82 -12.13 16.09
C ARG A 103 -5.95 -12.78 15.28
N MET A 104 -5.64 -13.64 14.32
CA MET A 104 -6.56 -14.63 13.74
C MET A 104 -6.25 -15.98 14.34
#